data_AF-A0A1C9WX88-F1
#
_entry.id   AF-A0A1C9WX88-F1
#
_cell.length_a   1.000
_cell.length_b   1.000
_cell.length_c   1.000
_cell.angle_alpha   90.00
_cell.angle_beta   90.00
_cell.angle_gamma   90.00
#
_symmetry.space_group_name_H-M   'P 1'
#
loop_
_entity.id
_entity.type
_entity.pdbx_description
1 polymer ?
#
loop_
_entity_poly.entity_id
_entity_poly.type
_entity_poly.pdbx_seq_one_letter_code
_entity_poly.pdbx_strand_id
1 'polypeptide(L)'
;MLNTETNEPAETHIKDVLHEGKSPSGQAKPARKRRIFAAVAVVALLAGATAIGTTLPDPKSSDAYAVLAGEKASVESERDSAESSYESMKSKYDSLQNGIAAREAKVTTREAEVGKADAAVKTADAAVKVREEAVTGAEKAKAANTVSDGTWTVGSDIEPGTYRAVEAVGSSCYWGIYRSGSNGGDIIENDIPGGGRPVVALSAGQDFNSTRCGKWEKQ
;
A
#
# COMPACT_ATOMS: atom_id res chain seq x y z
N MET A 1 -13.04 -37.76 -0.15
CA MET A 1 -14.15 -36.81 -0.39
C MET A 1 -13.53 -35.43 -0.37
N LEU A 2 -13.18 -34.94 -1.57
CA LEU A 2 -12.57 -33.64 -1.80
C LEU A 2 -13.68 -32.66 -2.20
N ASN A 3 -13.88 -31.61 -1.42
CA ASN A 3 -14.54 -30.40 -1.90
C ASN A 3 -13.48 -29.30 -1.94
N THR A 4 -13.07 -28.98 -3.16
CA THR A 4 -12.25 -27.84 -3.54
C THR A 4 -13.16 -26.63 -3.71
N GLU A 5 -13.02 -25.62 -2.85
CA GLU A 5 -13.45 -24.26 -3.15
C GLU A 5 -12.22 -23.40 -3.39
N THR A 6 -12.04 -23.05 -4.66
CA THR A 6 -11.07 -22.10 -5.19
C THR A 6 -11.41 -20.70 -4.73
N ASN A 7 -10.46 -20.04 -4.06
CA ASN A 7 -10.52 -18.62 -3.75
C ASN A 7 -9.70 -17.88 -4.82
N GLU A 8 -10.39 -17.18 -5.72
CA GLU A 8 -9.82 -16.37 -6.79
C GLU A 8 -9.89 -14.88 -6.40
N PRO A 9 -8.83 -14.08 -6.64
CA PRO A 9 -8.74 -12.71 -6.16
C PRO A 9 -9.65 -11.76 -6.97
N ALA A 10 -10.36 -10.89 -6.25
CA ALA A 10 -11.19 -9.86 -6.84
C ALA A 10 -10.34 -8.81 -7.60
N GLU A 11 -10.33 -8.91 -8.93
CA GLU A 11 -9.92 -7.84 -9.82
C GLU A 11 -10.89 -6.65 -9.70
N THR A 12 -10.36 -5.49 -9.34
CA THR A 12 -11.11 -4.23 -9.35
C THR A 12 -10.88 -3.54 -10.70
N HIS A 13 -11.81 -3.78 -11.62
CA HIS A 13 -11.95 -3.02 -12.85
C HIS A 13 -12.38 -1.58 -12.56
N ILE A 14 -11.49 -0.62 -12.84
CA ILE A 14 -11.80 0.80 -12.93
C ILE A 14 -12.42 1.07 -14.30
N LYS A 15 -13.75 1.11 -14.40
CA LYS A 15 -14.48 1.74 -15.51
C LYS A 15 -15.78 2.38 -15.00
N ASP A 16 -16.00 3.62 -15.45
CA ASP A 16 -17.25 4.39 -15.51
C ASP A 16 -17.95 4.78 -14.20
N VAL A 17 -17.83 6.07 -13.85
CA VAL A 17 -18.84 6.79 -13.04
C VAL A 17 -19.26 8.05 -13.79
N LEU A 18 -20.18 7.85 -14.73
CA LEU A 18 -21.10 8.85 -15.27
C LEU A 18 -22.49 8.32 -14.98
N HIS A 19 -23.17 8.86 -13.94
CA HIS A 19 -24.56 9.34 -14.01
C HIS A 19 -25.11 9.69 -12.62
N GLU A 20 -25.57 10.93 -12.55
CA GLU A 20 -26.81 11.41 -11.92
C GLU A 20 -27.21 10.87 -10.54
N GLY A 21 -26.78 11.60 -9.51
CA GLY A 21 -27.47 11.64 -8.22
C GLY A 21 -28.74 12.48 -8.30
N LYS A 22 -29.87 11.81 -8.57
CA LYS A 22 -31.23 12.31 -8.31
C LYS A 22 -31.46 12.41 -6.79
N SER A 23 -31.98 13.54 -6.31
CA SER A 23 -32.58 13.63 -4.97
C SER A 23 -33.89 14.41 -5.00
N PRO A 24 -34.86 14.09 -4.10
CA PRO A 24 -36.28 14.27 -4.37
C PRO A 24 -36.87 15.59 -3.85
N SER A 25 -37.84 16.06 -4.63
CA SER A 25 -38.98 16.93 -4.35
C SER A 25 -39.38 17.15 -2.88
N GLY A 26 -39.64 18.42 -2.52
CA GLY A 26 -40.79 18.75 -1.68
C GLY A 26 -40.71 20.03 -0.84
N GLN A 27 -41.00 21.19 -1.43
CA GLN A 27 -42.07 22.11 -0.98
C GLN A 27 -42.11 23.37 -1.85
N ALA A 28 -43.18 23.48 -2.63
CA ALA A 28 -43.47 24.63 -3.47
C ALA A 28 -43.89 25.83 -2.62
N LYS A 29 -43.29 26.99 -2.87
CA LYS A 29 -43.85 28.31 -2.54
C LYS A 29 -44.23 29.01 -3.85
N PRO A 30 -45.32 29.79 -3.89
CA PRO A 30 -45.90 30.26 -5.13
C PRO A 30 -44.94 31.19 -5.87
N ALA A 31 -44.64 30.83 -7.12
CA ALA A 31 -43.82 31.61 -8.03
C ALA A 31 -44.52 32.95 -8.35
N ARG A 32 -43.99 34.05 -7.82
CA ARG A 32 -44.29 35.39 -8.38
C ARG A 32 -43.64 35.44 -9.76
N LYS A 33 -44.47 35.37 -10.81
CA LYS A 33 -44.05 35.53 -12.20
C LYS A 33 -43.28 36.85 -12.36
N ARG A 34 -41.94 36.79 -12.40
CA ARG A 34 -41.11 37.90 -12.84
C ARG A 34 -41.21 37.95 -14.36
N ARG A 35 -42.03 38.88 -14.86
CA ARG A 35 -42.07 39.22 -16.28
C ARG A 35 -40.75 39.91 -16.60
N ILE A 36 -39.92 39.26 -17.40
CA ILE A 36 -38.76 39.89 -18.03
C ILE A 36 -39.33 40.84 -19.09
N PHE A 37 -39.34 42.14 -18.80
CA PHE A 37 -39.62 43.16 -19.80
C PHE A 37 -38.31 43.51 -20.49
N ALA A 38 -38.10 42.97 -21.69
CA ALA A 38 -37.19 43.56 -22.64
C ALA A 38 -37.93 44.73 -23.30
N ALA A 39 -37.60 45.97 -22.94
CA ALA A 39 -38.14 47.16 -23.58
C ALA A 39 -37.01 47.95 -24.26
N VAL A 40 -36.83 47.70 -25.56
CA VAL A 40 -36.15 48.62 -26.48
C VAL A 40 -37.18 49.66 -26.92
N ALA A 41 -37.07 50.89 -26.44
CA ALA A 41 -37.75 52.05 -27.04
C ALA A 41 -37.12 53.37 -26.56
N VAL A 42 -36.00 53.77 -27.16
CA VAL A 42 -35.55 55.18 -27.15
C VAL A 42 -35.27 55.54 -28.60
N VAL A 43 -36.17 56.31 -29.21
CA VAL A 43 -35.95 57.48 -30.11
C VAL A 43 -37.32 57.83 -30.72
N ALA A 44 -38.12 58.63 -30.03
CA ALA A 44 -39.28 59.33 -30.63
C ALA A 44 -39.75 60.56 -29.83
N LEU A 45 -38.88 61.24 -29.07
CA LEU A 45 -39.23 62.46 -28.33
C LEU A 45 -38.13 63.53 -28.41
N LEU A 46 -37.62 63.81 -29.62
CA LEU A 46 -36.69 64.91 -29.86
C LEU A 46 -37.14 65.88 -30.98
N ALA A 47 -38.43 65.88 -31.35
CA ALA A 47 -38.97 66.83 -32.30
C ALA A 47 -40.24 67.49 -31.74
N GLY A 48 -40.07 68.59 -31.01
CA GLY A 48 -41.21 69.35 -30.47
C GLY A 48 -40.83 70.42 -29.46
N ALA A 49 -39.85 71.27 -29.77
CA ALA A 49 -39.55 72.45 -28.97
C ALA A 49 -39.65 73.72 -29.82
N THR A 50 -40.86 74.25 -29.95
CA THR A 50 -41.08 75.66 -30.29
C THR A 50 -42.07 76.26 -29.29
N ALA A 51 -41.51 77.09 -28.42
CA ALA A 51 -42.09 78.22 -27.68
C ALA A 51 -43.57 78.16 -27.23
N ILE A 52 -43.78 78.06 -25.92
CA ILE A 52 -44.66 78.92 -25.08
C ILE A 52 -44.19 78.77 -23.62
N GLY A 53 -44.04 79.89 -22.92
CA GLY A 53 -43.66 79.91 -21.51
C GLY A 53 -44.83 79.55 -20.59
N THR A 54 -44.72 78.40 -19.93
CA THR A 54 -45.33 78.05 -18.64
C THR A 54 -44.37 77.09 -17.93
N THR A 55 -44.38 77.07 -16.61
CA THR A 55 -43.54 76.20 -15.78
C THR A 55 -43.68 74.75 -16.23
N LEU A 56 -42.64 74.21 -16.89
CA LEU A 56 -42.59 72.79 -17.21
C LEU A 56 -42.70 72.02 -15.90
N PRO A 57 -43.65 71.07 -15.76
CA PRO A 57 -43.67 70.17 -14.61
C PRO A 57 -42.30 69.51 -14.54
N ASP A 58 -41.71 69.43 -13.34
CA ASP A 58 -40.45 68.73 -13.15
C ASP A 58 -40.58 67.34 -13.78
N PRO A 59 -39.76 66.98 -14.81
CA PRO A 59 -39.89 65.69 -15.48
C PRO A 59 -39.78 64.50 -14.52
N LYS A 60 -39.20 64.71 -13.33
CA LYS A 60 -39.10 63.73 -12.25
C LYS A 60 -40.41 63.49 -11.49
N SER A 61 -41.43 64.33 -11.65
CA SER A 61 -42.74 64.19 -10.97
C SER A 61 -43.77 63.41 -11.78
N SER A 62 -43.40 62.86 -12.95
CA SER A 62 -44.31 62.06 -13.78
C SER A 62 -44.34 60.58 -13.35
N ASP A 63 -45.51 59.93 -13.45
CA ASP A 63 -45.66 58.50 -13.15
C ASP A 63 -44.73 57.62 -13.99
N ALA A 64 -44.50 57.99 -15.25
CA ALA A 64 -43.58 57.30 -16.15
C ALA A 64 -42.12 57.36 -15.66
N TYR A 65 -41.68 58.51 -15.12
CA TYR A 65 -40.36 58.64 -14.55
C TYR A 65 -40.22 57.84 -13.25
N ALA A 66 -41.25 57.83 -12.39
CA ALA A 66 -41.26 57.05 -11.17
C ALA A 66 -41.16 55.53 -11.43
N VAL A 67 -41.85 55.01 -12.45
CA VAL A 67 -41.74 53.60 -12.88
C VAL A 67 -40.32 53.28 -13.38
N LEU A 68 -39.76 54.12 -14.26
CA LEU A 68 -38.40 53.91 -14.78
C LEU A 68 -37.35 53.98 -13.67
N ALA A 69 -37.51 54.88 -12.70
CA ALA A 69 -36.63 54.97 -11.53
C ALA A 69 -36.71 53.71 -10.67
N GLY A 70 -37.91 53.14 -10.48
CA GLY A 70 -38.10 51.87 -9.79
C GLY A 70 -37.51 50.67 -10.53
N GLU A 71 -37.66 50.61 -11.86
CA GLU A 71 -37.06 49.58 -12.71
C GLU A 71 -35.53 49.66 -12.69
N LYS A 72 -34.96 50.87 -12.81
CA LYS A 72 -33.52 51.10 -12.69
C LYS A 72 -32.98 50.60 -11.35
N ALA A 73 -33.66 50.92 -10.24
CA ALA A 73 -33.27 50.46 -8.91
C ALA A 73 -33.32 48.92 -8.78
N SER A 74 -34.33 48.27 -9.37
CA SER A 74 -34.41 46.80 -9.41
C SER A 74 -33.27 46.18 -10.22
N VAL A 75 -32.94 46.74 -11.39
CA VAL A 75 -31.86 46.26 -12.24
C VAL A 75 -30.50 46.47 -11.57
N GLU A 76 -30.28 47.61 -10.89
CA GLU A 76 -29.07 47.86 -10.11
C GLU A 76 -28.93 46.84 -8.97
N SER A 77 -30.01 46.52 -8.25
CA SER A 77 -29.98 45.49 -7.21
C SER A 77 -29.67 44.09 -7.77
N GLU A 78 -30.21 43.74 -8.94
CA GLU A 78 -29.91 42.46 -9.60
C GLU A 78 -28.46 42.38 -10.08
N ARG A 79 -27.91 43.48 -10.62
CA ARG A 79 -26.48 43.60 -10.96
C ARG A 79 -25.62 43.35 -9.73
N ASP A 80 -25.90 44.02 -8.62
CA ASP A 80 -25.09 43.91 -7.40
C ASP A 80 -25.14 42.48 -6.82
N SER A 81 -26.30 41.82 -6.89
CA SER A 81 -26.46 40.41 -6.49
C SER A 81 -25.69 39.46 -7.42
N ALA A 82 -25.72 39.71 -8.73
CA ALA A 82 -24.99 38.93 -9.72
C ALA A 82 -23.48 39.10 -9.58
N GLU A 83 -23.01 40.32 -9.34
CA GLU A 83 -21.60 40.64 -9.08
C GLU A 83 -21.11 39.92 -7.82
N SER A 84 -21.86 40.01 -6.71
CA SER A 84 -21.54 39.28 -5.48
C SER A 84 -21.48 37.75 -5.69
N SER A 85 -22.40 37.22 -6.49
CA SER A 85 -22.42 35.79 -6.83
C SER A 85 -21.22 35.39 -7.69
N TYR A 86 -20.82 36.24 -8.65
CA TYR A 86 -19.63 36.04 -9.48
C TYR A 86 -18.35 36.07 -8.64
N GLU A 87 -18.20 37.04 -7.75
CA GLU A 87 -17.06 37.13 -6.83
C GLU A 87 -16.97 35.90 -5.92
N SER A 88 -18.11 35.44 -5.37
CA SER A 88 -18.17 34.21 -4.58
C SER A 88 -17.75 32.99 -5.40
N MET A 89 -18.22 32.87 -6.64
CA MET A 89 -17.86 31.77 -7.54
C MET A 89 -16.37 31.81 -7.89
N LYS A 90 -15.84 33.00 -8.21
CA LYS A 90 -14.43 33.22 -8.48
C LYS A 90 -13.55 32.82 -7.29
N SER A 91 -13.91 33.25 -6.08
CA SER A 91 -13.18 32.84 -4.87
C SER A 91 -13.19 31.33 -4.65
N LYS A 92 -14.32 30.65 -4.92
CA LYS A 92 -14.40 29.18 -4.82
C LYS A 92 -13.55 28.49 -5.87
N TYR A 93 -13.53 29.00 -7.10
CA TYR A 93 -12.70 28.49 -8.19
C TYR A 93 -11.21 28.62 -7.85
N ASP A 94 -10.77 29.79 -7.39
CA ASP A 94 -9.37 30.03 -7.01
C ASP A 94 -8.95 29.10 -5.86
N SER A 95 -9.83 28.91 -4.87
CA SER A 95 -9.59 27.97 -3.76
C SER A 95 -9.45 26.51 -4.25
N LEU A 96 -10.34 26.07 -5.14
CA LEU A 96 -10.28 24.74 -5.72
C LEU A 96 -9.02 24.54 -6.57
N GLN A 97 -8.67 25.52 -7.40
CA GLN A 97 -7.48 25.47 -8.26
C GLN A 97 -6.19 25.37 -7.43
N ASN A 98 -6.07 26.18 -6.38
CA ASN A 98 -4.95 26.11 -5.43
C ASN A 98 -4.93 24.77 -4.68
N GLY A 99 -6.11 24.25 -4.31
CA GLY A 99 -6.26 22.94 -3.68
C GLY A 99 -5.83 21.79 -4.59
N ILE A 100 -6.14 21.86 -5.89
CA ILE A 100 -5.72 20.88 -6.90
C ILE A 100 -4.19 20.92 -7.06
N ALA A 101 -3.61 22.10 -7.29
CA ALA A 101 -2.16 22.24 -7.44
C ALA A 101 -1.39 21.70 -6.23
N ALA A 102 -1.88 21.97 -5.00
CA ALA A 102 -1.29 21.44 -3.78
C ALA A 102 -1.41 19.91 -3.66
N ARG A 103 -2.52 19.31 -4.14
CA ARG A 103 -2.71 17.85 -4.15
C ARG A 103 -1.82 17.19 -5.21
N GLU A 104 -1.71 17.76 -6.39
CA GLU A 104 -0.83 17.28 -7.46
C GLU A 104 0.63 17.26 -7.00
N ALA A 105 1.11 18.34 -6.37
CA ALA A 105 2.46 18.37 -5.80
C ALA A 105 2.70 17.29 -4.73
N LYS A 106 1.70 17.03 -3.88
CA LYS A 106 1.76 15.95 -2.87
C LYS A 106 1.76 14.57 -3.52
N VAL A 107 0.97 14.36 -4.59
CA VAL A 107 0.94 13.10 -5.32
C VAL A 107 2.30 12.83 -5.96
N THR A 108 2.88 13.80 -6.66
CA THR A 108 4.23 13.65 -7.26
C THR A 108 5.29 13.32 -6.21
N THR A 109 5.21 13.95 -5.02
CA THR A 109 6.13 13.64 -3.92
C THR A 109 5.96 12.19 -3.44
N ARG A 110 4.70 11.76 -3.22
CA ARG A 110 4.39 10.39 -2.79
C ARG A 110 4.78 9.34 -3.83
N GLU A 111 4.57 9.61 -5.11
CA GLU A 111 4.98 8.71 -6.20
C GLU A 111 6.50 8.52 -6.20
N ALA A 112 7.27 9.59 -6.00
CA ALA A 112 8.72 9.50 -5.88
C ALA A 112 9.16 8.71 -4.63
N GLU A 113 8.47 8.89 -3.49
CA GLU A 113 8.73 8.12 -2.26
C GLU A 113 8.39 6.64 -2.43
N VAL A 114 7.25 6.32 -3.05
CA VAL A 114 6.84 4.95 -3.35
C VAL A 114 7.84 4.29 -4.30
N GLY A 115 8.30 4.98 -5.34
CA GLY A 115 9.32 4.44 -6.24
C GLY A 115 10.64 4.12 -5.53
N LYS A 116 11.06 4.95 -4.56
CA LYS A 116 12.22 4.66 -3.72
C LYS A 116 11.98 3.47 -2.79
N ALA A 117 10.79 3.39 -2.20
CA ALA A 117 10.42 2.29 -1.32
C ALA A 117 10.37 0.95 -2.07
N ASP A 118 9.81 0.92 -3.29
CA ASP A 118 9.76 -0.28 -4.14
C ASP A 118 11.18 -0.77 -4.50
N ALA A 119 12.06 0.14 -4.89
CA ALA A 119 13.46 -0.20 -5.16
C ALA A 119 14.19 -0.73 -3.91
N ALA A 120 13.91 -0.16 -2.73
CA ALA A 120 14.47 -0.61 -1.47
C ALA A 120 13.95 -2.01 -1.08
N VAL A 121 12.66 -2.26 -1.22
CA VAL A 121 12.02 -3.57 -0.96
C VAL A 121 12.61 -4.62 -1.90
N LYS A 122 12.70 -4.34 -3.19
CA LYS A 122 13.31 -5.27 -4.17
C LYS A 122 14.76 -5.64 -3.81
N THR A 123 15.53 -4.67 -3.32
CA THR A 123 16.89 -4.90 -2.85
C THR A 123 16.92 -5.74 -1.57
N ALA A 124 16.01 -5.46 -0.63
CA ALA A 124 15.89 -6.21 0.61
C ALA A 124 15.47 -7.67 0.36
N ASP A 125 14.51 -7.91 -0.53
CA ASP A 125 14.06 -9.26 -0.88
C ASP A 125 15.19 -10.10 -1.50
N ALA A 126 15.98 -9.50 -2.40
CA ALA A 126 17.16 -10.17 -2.96
C ALA A 126 18.19 -10.51 -1.87
N ALA A 127 18.41 -9.60 -0.91
CA ALA A 127 19.32 -9.84 0.20
C ALA A 127 18.81 -10.91 1.18
N VAL A 128 17.50 -10.96 1.43
CA VAL A 128 16.87 -12.00 2.26
C VAL A 128 17.07 -13.37 1.61
N LYS A 129 16.78 -13.50 0.31
CA LYS A 129 16.98 -14.77 -0.41
C LYS A 129 18.41 -15.30 -0.28
N VAL A 130 19.41 -14.44 -0.45
CA VAL A 130 20.82 -14.84 -0.30
C VAL A 130 21.11 -15.30 1.13
N ARG A 131 20.55 -14.63 2.15
CA ARG A 131 20.73 -15.04 3.55
C ARG A 131 20.05 -16.37 3.84
N GLU A 132 18.87 -16.63 3.30
CA GLU A 132 18.15 -17.90 3.47
C GLU A 132 18.91 -19.07 2.84
N GLU A 133 19.45 -18.89 1.64
CA GLU A 133 20.30 -19.89 0.98
C GLU A 133 21.58 -20.14 1.80
N ALA A 134 22.23 -19.09 2.31
CA ALA A 134 23.42 -19.21 3.15
C ALA A 134 23.13 -19.92 4.48
N VAL A 135 22.02 -19.60 5.16
CA VAL A 135 21.60 -20.26 6.41
C VAL A 135 21.30 -21.72 6.14
N THR A 136 20.56 -22.03 5.07
CA THR A 136 20.27 -23.42 4.68
C THR A 136 21.56 -24.22 4.43
N GLY A 137 22.54 -23.62 3.75
CA GLY A 137 23.85 -24.22 3.53
C GLY A 137 24.59 -24.46 4.85
N ALA A 138 24.61 -23.47 5.74
CA ALA A 138 25.25 -23.57 7.05
C ALA A 138 24.60 -24.63 7.95
N GLU A 139 23.27 -24.75 7.95
CA GLU A 139 22.56 -25.77 8.71
C GLU A 139 22.85 -27.17 8.20
N LYS A 140 22.87 -27.37 6.87
CA LYS A 140 23.26 -28.66 6.27
C LYS A 140 24.69 -29.04 6.62
N ALA A 141 25.63 -28.09 6.51
CA ALA A 141 27.02 -28.32 6.88
C ALA A 141 27.16 -28.65 8.37
N LYS A 142 26.42 -27.97 9.24
CA LYS A 142 26.42 -28.26 10.68
C LYS A 142 25.84 -29.63 10.98
N ALA A 143 24.74 -30.00 10.35
CA ALA A 143 24.11 -31.32 10.49
C ALA A 143 25.06 -32.44 10.05
N ALA A 144 25.71 -32.31 8.89
CA ALA A 144 26.65 -33.31 8.39
C ALA A 144 27.92 -33.45 9.28
N ASN A 145 28.25 -32.42 10.06
CA ASN A 145 29.42 -32.38 10.94
C ASN A 145 29.07 -32.59 12.42
N THR A 146 27.81 -32.84 12.76
CA THR A 146 27.35 -33.10 14.14
C THR A 146 26.64 -34.43 14.21
N VAL A 147 27.04 -35.27 15.15
CA VAL A 147 26.45 -36.57 15.41
C VAL A 147 25.77 -36.53 16.77
N SER A 148 24.60 -37.15 16.92
CA SER A 148 24.05 -37.51 18.24
C SER A 148 24.10 -39.02 18.44
N ASP A 149 23.72 -39.50 19.63
CA ASP A 149 23.47 -40.93 19.82
C ASP A 149 22.50 -41.47 18.74
N GLY A 150 22.79 -42.66 18.25
CA GLY A 150 22.19 -43.26 17.05
C GLY A 150 23.20 -43.98 16.16
N THR A 151 22.74 -44.51 15.04
CA THR A 151 23.58 -45.09 13.97
C THR A 151 23.61 -44.12 12.78
N TRP A 152 24.81 -43.88 12.25
CA TRP A 152 25.06 -42.91 11.19
C TRP A 152 25.95 -43.52 10.10
N THR A 153 25.54 -43.39 8.85
CA THR A 153 26.31 -43.86 7.69
C THR A 153 27.30 -42.78 7.26
N VAL A 154 28.59 -43.04 7.38
CA VAL A 154 29.64 -42.08 7.05
C VAL A 154 29.77 -41.94 5.52
N GLY A 155 29.65 -40.70 5.04
CA GLY A 155 29.56 -40.36 3.61
C GLY A 155 28.13 -40.25 3.07
N SER A 156 27.10 -40.59 3.87
CA SER A 156 25.69 -40.38 3.54
C SER A 156 25.03 -39.44 4.55
N ASP A 157 25.04 -39.81 5.82
CA ASP A 157 24.36 -39.07 6.89
C ASP A 157 25.28 -38.02 7.53
N ILE A 158 26.58 -38.31 7.58
CA ILE A 158 27.64 -37.44 8.13
C ILE A 158 28.89 -37.47 7.26
N GLU A 159 29.70 -36.41 7.30
CA GLU A 159 30.95 -36.39 6.54
C GLU A 159 32.05 -37.29 7.14
N PRO A 160 32.95 -37.85 6.32
CA PRO A 160 34.17 -38.46 6.82
C PRO A 160 35.06 -37.45 7.56
N GLY A 161 35.71 -37.87 8.64
CA GLY A 161 36.63 -37.05 9.41
C GLY A 161 36.81 -37.51 10.84
N THR A 162 37.45 -36.66 11.65
CA THR A 162 37.70 -36.95 13.07
C THR A 162 36.64 -36.28 13.92
N TYR A 163 35.92 -37.05 14.73
CA TYR A 163 34.85 -36.57 15.59
C TYR A 163 35.26 -36.66 17.05
N ARG A 164 34.93 -35.63 17.83
CA ARG A 164 35.14 -35.60 19.28
C ARG A 164 33.82 -35.43 20.01
N ALA A 165 33.64 -36.14 21.12
CA ALA A 165 32.50 -35.89 22.00
C ALA A 165 32.49 -34.43 22.47
N VAL A 166 31.35 -33.75 22.32
CA VAL A 166 31.17 -32.34 22.67
C VAL A 166 31.29 -32.15 24.19
N GLU A 167 30.70 -33.05 24.96
CA GLU A 167 30.76 -33.05 26.41
C GLU A 167 31.57 -34.23 26.93
N ALA A 168 31.97 -34.17 28.21
CA ALA A 168 32.56 -35.32 28.87
C ALA A 168 31.55 -36.47 28.97
N VAL A 169 31.92 -37.66 28.50
CA VAL A 169 31.06 -38.84 28.51
C VAL A 169 31.09 -39.53 29.88
N GLY A 170 30.03 -40.26 30.21
CA GLY A 170 29.96 -41.09 31.40
C GLY A 170 30.49 -42.51 31.16
N SER A 171 30.57 -43.31 32.23
CA SER A 171 31.04 -44.70 32.18
C SER A 171 30.17 -45.66 31.36
N SER A 172 28.97 -45.24 30.98
CA SER A 172 28.03 -46.02 30.17
C SER A 172 28.01 -45.64 28.69
N CYS A 173 28.89 -44.73 28.27
CA CYS A 173 29.08 -44.42 26.85
C CYS A 173 29.69 -45.62 26.13
N TYR A 174 29.09 -45.97 25.01
CA TYR A 174 29.59 -46.96 24.06
C TYR A 174 29.56 -46.35 22.66
N TRP A 175 30.62 -46.57 21.89
CA TRP A 175 30.62 -46.27 20.48
C TRP A 175 31.22 -47.44 19.68
N GLY A 176 30.81 -47.55 18.41
CA GLY A 176 31.34 -48.54 17.48
C GLY A 176 31.35 -48.03 16.05
N ILE A 177 32.35 -48.49 15.29
CA ILE A 177 32.56 -48.27 13.87
C ILE A 177 32.43 -49.63 13.20
N TYR A 178 31.60 -49.70 12.17
CA TYR A 178 31.25 -50.93 11.48
C TYR A 178 31.45 -50.79 9.98
N ARG A 179 31.62 -51.90 9.26
CA ARG A 179 31.49 -51.88 7.80
C ARG A 179 30.03 -51.58 7.44
N SER A 180 29.80 -50.60 6.58
CA SER A 180 28.45 -50.23 6.19
C SER A 180 27.70 -51.38 5.51
N GLY A 181 26.41 -51.53 5.82
CA GLY A 181 25.56 -52.60 5.29
C GLY A 181 25.77 -53.98 5.94
N SER A 182 26.66 -54.08 6.94
CA SER A 182 26.86 -55.32 7.70
C SER A 182 25.77 -55.60 8.73
N ASN A 183 24.82 -54.68 8.92
CA ASN A 183 23.81 -54.70 9.99
C ASN A 183 24.43 -54.86 11.39
N GLY A 184 25.60 -54.25 11.61
CA GLY A 184 26.34 -54.31 12.88
C GLY A 184 27.15 -55.60 13.08
N GLY A 185 27.21 -56.48 12.07
CA GLY A 185 27.92 -57.77 12.16
C GLY A 185 29.42 -57.70 11.94
N ASP A 186 29.94 -56.62 11.33
CA ASP A 186 31.37 -56.43 11.04
C ASP A 186 31.89 -55.18 11.77
N ILE A 187 32.43 -55.39 12.98
CA ILE A 187 33.03 -54.33 13.81
C ILE A 187 34.45 -54.05 13.32
N ILE A 188 34.71 -52.79 12.99
CA ILE A 188 36.04 -52.28 12.67
C ILE A 188 36.74 -51.84 13.96
N GLU A 189 36.04 -51.07 14.80
CA GLU A 189 36.56 -50.56 16.07
C GLU A 189 35.40 -50.24 17.02
N ASN A 190 35.57 -50.42 18.32
CA ASN A 190 34.60 -50.00 19.33
C ASN A 190 35.28 -49.78 20.69
N ASP A 191 34.61 -49.03 21.57
CA ASP A 191 35.12 -48.81 22.93
C ASP A 191 34.03 -48.43 23.94
N ILE A 192 34.34 -48.60 25.22
CA ILE A 192 33.64 -48.06 26.39
C ILE A 192 34.65 -47.16 27.13
N PRO A 193 34.77 -45.87 26.73
CA PRO A 193 35.89 -45.01 27.15
C PRO A 193 35.93 -44.72 28.66
N GLY A 194 34.85 -44.98 29.40
CA GLY A 194 34.80 -44.82 30.86
C GLY A 194 34.73 -43.37 31.36
N GLY A 195 35.06 -42.39 30.52
CA GLY A 195 35.02 -40.97 30.82
C GLY A 195 35.71 -40.11 29.74
N GLY A 196 35.77 -38.79 29.98
CA GLY A 196 36.53 -37.86 29.13
C GLY A 196 35.82 -37.48 27.83
N ARG A 197 36.57 -36.97 26.84
CA ARG A 197 36.03 -36.54 25.53
C ARG A 197 36.66 -37.38 24.41
N PRO A 198 36.20 -38.64 24.22
CA PRO A 198 36.76 -39.57 23.24
C PRO A 198 36.76 -38.97 21.84
N VAL A 199 37.66 -39.49 21.00
CA VAL A 199 37.86 -39.07 19.61
C VAL A 199 37.82 -40.30 18.73
N VAL A 200 37.10 -40.23 17.62
CA VAL A 200 36.97 -41.30 16.64
C VAL A 200 37.34 -40.79 15.25
N ALA A 201 37.96 -41.65 14.44
CA ALA A 201 38.26 -41.35 13.04
C ALA A 201 37.31 -42.13 12.13
N LEU A 202 36.47 -41.42 11.38
CA LEU A 202 35.43 -41.98 10.54
C LEU A 202 35.77 -41.80 9.07
N SER A 203 35.63 -42.88 8.30
CA SER A 203 35.89 -42.95 6.86
C SER A 203 34.61 -43.30 6.10
N ALA A 204 34.50 -42.85 4.85
CA ALA A 204 33.34 -43.16 4.01
C ALA A 204 33.12 -44.68 3.87
N GLY A 205 31.87 -45.12 3.88
CA GLY A 205 31.51 -46.55 3.81
C GLY A 205 31.57 -47.28 5.15
N GLN A 206 31.66 -46.55 6.25
CA GLN A 206 31.50 -47.05 7.62
C GLN A 206 30.13 -46.67 8.19
N ASP A 207 29.63 -47.45 9.13
CA ASP A 207 28.52 -47.04 10.01
C ASP A 207 29.08 -46.72 11.40
N PHE A 208 28.74 -45.56 11.95
CA PHE A 208 29.09 -45.15 13.30
C PHE A 208 27.87 -45.26 14.23
N ASN A 209 27.96 -46.07 15.28
CA ASN A 209 26.96 -46.14 16.33
C ASN A 209 27.48 -45.46 17.60
N SER A 210 26.69 -44.54 18.15
CA SER A 210 26.94 -43.89 19.44
C SER A 210 25.77 -44.16 20.37
N THR A 211 26.06 -44.60 21.59
CA THR A 211 25.04 -44.86 22.62
C THR A 211 25.47 -44.24 23.94
N ARG A 212 24.67 -43.32 24.49
CA ARG A 212 24.91 -42.63 25.77
C ARG A 212 26.22 -41.83 25.80
N CYS A 213 26.75 -41.47 24.63
CA CYS A 213 27.93 -40.60 24.53
C CYS A 213 27.53 -39.15 24.24
N GLY A 214 26.26 -38.91 23.88
CA GLY A 214 25.75 -37.58 23.60
C GLY A 214 26.12 -37.11 22.21
N LYS A 215 26.56 -35.86 22.08
CA LYS A 215 26.88 -35.26 20.78
C LYS A 215 28.36 -35.41 20.46
N TRP A 216 28.66 -35.59 19.18
CA TRP A 216 30.01 -35.51 18.63
C TRP A 216 30.07 -34.43 17.57
N GLU A 217 31.22 -33.76 17.48
CA GLU A 217 31.47 -32.70 16.50
C GLU A 217 32.77 -32.99 15.76
N LYS A 218 32.71 -32.86 14.43
CA LYS A 218 33.87 -32.99 13.56
C LYS A 218 34.89 -31.90 13.90
N GLN A 219 36.15 -32.27 14.05
CA GLN A 219 37.27 -31.38 14.39
C GLN A 219 37.85 -30.70 13.15
#